data_AF-M5C167-F1
#
_entry.id   AF-M5C167-F1
#
_cell.length_a   1.000
_cell.length_b   1.000
_cell.length_c   1.000
_cell.angle_alpha   90.00
_cell.angle_beta   90.00
_cell.angle_gamma   90.00
#
_symmetry.space_group_name_H-M   'P 1'
#
loop_
_entity.id
_entity.type
_entity.pdbx_description
1 polymer ?
#
loop_
_entity_poly.entity_id
_entity_poly.type
_entity_poly.pdbx_seq_one_letter_code
_entity_poly.pdbx_strand_id
1 'polypeptide(L)'
;MFWFKIDEAGLDNGKWAGTDVLLAQNGLWTVKIPQNLQPGQYMMRHEIIALHGAQNYPGAQFYPSCIQFEITGSGTALPNDSDLVSFPGAYSPTDPGVKYNPYVGATTYPIPGPPVWDGAGSGTGNGGSGSPVSSTAIASSTAVASSTAVASSTSAASSTASASSTEAVSSTAVASDRQRPC
;
A
#
# COMPACT_ATOMS: atom_id res chain seq x y z
N MET A 1 3.49 -1.63 13.88
CA MET A 1 3.77 -0.94 12.62
C MET A 1 2.79 0.24 12.53
N PHE A 2 3.30 1.44 12.24
CA PHE A 2 2.46 2.63 12.06
C PHE A 2 2.27 2.90 10.56
N TRP A 3 1.10 3.36 10.19
CA TRP A 3 0.66 3.56 8.81
C TRP A 3 0.11 4.96 8.62
N PHE A 4 0.40 5.57 7.49
CA PHE A 4 -0.26 6.77 6.99
C PHE A 4 -0.81 6.46 5.59
N LYS A 5 -1.90 7.13 5.21
CA LYS A 5 -2.56 6.91 3.92
C LYS A 5 -1.95 7.84 2.86
N ILE A 6 -1.62 7.33 1.68
CA ILE A 6 -1.05 8.14 0.58
C ILE A 6 -1.97 8.23 -0.65
N ASP A 7 -2.98 7.37 -0.72
CA ASP A 7 -3.95 7.30 -1.82
C ASP A 7 -5.23 6.62 -1.31
N GLU A 8 -6.37 6.99 -1.87
CA GLU A 8 -7.64 6.31 -1.70
C GLU A 8 -8.60 6.60 -2.85
N ALA A 9 -9.43 5.61 -3.16
CA ALA A 9 -10.55 5.77 -4.06
C ALA A 9 -11.71 4.91 -3.57
N GLY A 10 -12.92 5.49 -3.63
CA GLY A 10 -14.15 4.86 -3.17
C GLY A 10 -15.19 4.81 -4.28
N LEU A 11 -16.37 5.35 -3.98
CA LEU A 11 -17.44 5.58 -4.94
C LEU A 11 -17.34 7.03 -5.45
N ASP A 12 -17.16 7.19 -6.76
CA ASP A 12 -17.20 8.48 -7.43
C ASP A 12 -18.06 8.39 -8.69
N ASN A 13 -19.00 9.32 -8.86
CA ASN A 13 -19.88 9.39 -10.04
C ASN A 13 -20.53 8.04 -10.44
N GLY A 14 -20.94 7.26 -9.44
CA GLY A 14 -21.57 5.95 -9.64
C GLY A 14 -20.62 4.81 -10.01
N LYS A 15 -19.30 5.06 -10.00
CA LYS A 15 -18.26 4.08 -10.28
C LYS A 15 -17.47 3.75 -9.02
N TRP A 16 -17.31 2.47 -8.74
CA TRP A 16 -16.50 1.97 -7.65
C TRP A 16 -15.05 1.78 -8.09
N ALA A 17 -14.11 2.18 -7.23
CA ALA A 17 -12.69 1.96 -7.46
C ALA A 17 -12.36 0.49 -7.77
N GLY A 18 -12.93 -0.45 -7.00
CA GLY A 18 -12.62 -1.87 -7.13
C GLY A 18 -13.23 -2.57 -8.35
N THR A 19 -14.48 -2.26 -8.72
CA THR A 19 -15.19 -2.98 -9.80
C THR A 19 -15.17 -2.24 -11.13
N ASP A 20 -15.20 -0.91 -11.14
CA ASP A 20 -15.29 -0.13 -12.38
C ASP A 20 -13.93 0.39 -12.82
N VAL A 21 -13.16 0.98 -11.90
CA VAL A 21 -11.87 1.62 -12.23
C VAL A 21 -10.76 0.58 -12.37
N LEU A 22 -10.54 -0.24 -11.35
CA LEU A 22 -9.47 -1.23 -11.31
C LEU A 22 -9.61 -2.27 -12.43
N LEU A 23 -10.83 -2.76 -12.71
CA LEU A 23 -11.07 -3.70 -13.81
C LEU A 23 -10.85 -3.06 -15.18
N ALA A 24 -11.26 -1.80 -15.37
CA ALA A 24 -10.96 -1.06 -16.60
C ALA A 24 -9.46 -0.83 -16.81
N GLN A 25 -8.66 -0.91 -15.75
CA GLN A 25 -7.19 -0.82 -15.77
C GLN A 25 -6.51 -2.20 -15.78
N ASN A 26 -7.19 -3.27 -16.19
CA ASN A 26 -6.66 -4.64 -16.24
C ASN A 26 -6.13 -5.15 -14.88
N GLY A 27 -6.72 -4.68 -13.77
CA GLY A 27 -6.28 -5.04 -12.42
C GLY A 27 -5.04 -4.27 -11.93
N LEU A 28 -4.61 -3.22 -12.64
CA LEU A 28 -3.48 -2.39 -12.26
C LEU A 28 -3.96 -1.14 -11.51
N TRP A 29 -3.43 -0.92 -10.30
CA TRP A 29 -3.61 0.32 -9.55
C TRP A 29 -2.28 1.07 -9.46
N THR A 30 -2.26 2.34 -9.87
CA THR A 30 -1.04 3.16 -9.82
C THR A 30 -1.11 4.13 -8.66
N VAL A 31 -0.13 4.06 -7.75
CA VAL A 31 0.01 4.98 -6.62
C VAL A 31 1.24 5.85 -6.83
N LYS A 32 1.14 7.14 -6.49
CA LYS A 32 2.28 8.06 -6.50
C LYS A 32 2.85 8.19 -5.08
N ILE A 33 4.14 7.88 -4.93
CA ILE A 33 4.87 8.15 -3.68
C ILE A 33 5.01 9.68 -3.50
N PRO A 34 4.65 10.24 -2.32
CA PRO A 34 4.82 11.67 -2.06
C PRO A 34 6.28 12.08 -2.22
N GLN A 35 6.53 13.12 -3.04
CA GLN A 35 7.88 13.55 -3.43
C GLN A 35 8.69 14.09 -2.24
N ASN A 36 8.01 14.63 -1.24
CA ASN A 36 8.59 15.19 -0.03
C ASN A 36 8.77 14.15 1.09
N LEU A 37 8.30 12.90 0.91
CA LEU A 37 8.51 11.84 1.89
C LEU A 37 10.00 11.57 2.05
N GLN A 38 10.46 11.50 3.30
CA GLN A 38 11.86 11.26 3.63
C GLN A 38 12.33 9.89 3.09
N PRO A 39 13.51 9.81 2.45
CA PRO A 39 14.12 8.55 2.03
C PRO A 39 14.27 7.53 3.17
N GLY A 40 14.19 6.24 2.84
CA GLY A 40 14.34 5.15 3.81
C GLY A 40 13.62 3.86 3.41
N GLN A 41 13.63 2.87 4.32
CA GLN A 41 12.91 1.61 4.14
C GLN A 41 11.45 1.77 4.55
N TYR A 42 10.53 1.43 3.64
CA TYR A 42 9.10 1.48 3.87
C TYR A 42 8.42 0.15 3.53
N MET A 43 7.29 -0.08 4.19
CA MET A 43 6.32 -1.10 3.80
C MET A 43 5.12 -0.38 3.20
N MET A 44 4.69 -0.76 2.01
CA MET A 44 3.43 -0.32 1.42
C MET A 44 2.39 -1.38 1.73
N ARG A 45 1.20 -0.96 2.18
CA ARG A 45 0.01 -1.80 2.31
C ARG A 45 -1.02 -1.32 1.31
N HIS A 46 -1.28 -2.12 0.30
CA HIS A 46 -2.41 -1.94 -0.62
C HIS A 46 -3.59 -2.78 -0.12
N GLU A 47 -4.81 -2.26 -0.18
CA GLU A 47 -5.99 -2.98 0.28
C GLU A 47 -7.21 -2.71 -0.60
N ILE A 48 -7.89 -3.78 -0.99
CA ILE A 48 -9.24 -3.71 -1.57
C ILE A 48 -10.23 -4.08 -0.46
N ILE A 49 -11.33 -3.31 -0.34
CA ILE A 49 -12.43 -3.60 0.58
C ILE A 49 -13.66 -3.95 -0.24
N ALA A 50 -14.11 -5.21 -0.19
CA ALA A 50 -15.33 -5.64 -0.86
C ALA A 50 -16.54 -5.47 0.07
N LEU A 51 -17.55 -4.75 -0.44
CA LEU A 51 -18.67 -4.26 0.36
C LEU A 51 -19.99 -5.03 0.13
N HIS A 52 -19.99 -6.05 -0.72
CA HIS A 52 -21.22 -6.77 -1.11
C HIS A 52 -21.98 -7.40 0.07
N GLY A 53 -21.28 -7.73 1.17
CA GLY A 53 -21.86 -8.20 2.43
C GLY A 53 -21.91 -7.16 3.56
N ALA A 54 -21.36 -5.95 3.37
CA ALA A 54 -21.04 -4.99 4.44
C ALA A 54 -22.27 -4.39 5.15
N GLN A 55 -23.47 -4.59 4.61
CA GLN A 55 -24.73 -4.15 5.24
C GLN A 55 -24.94 -4.79 6.63
N ASN A 56 -24.38 -5.98 6.82
CA ASN A 56 -24.34 -6.69 8.09
C ASN A 56 -22.89 -6.77 8.54
N TYR A 57 -22.61 -6.47 9.80
CA TYR A 57 -21.28 -6.74 10.36
C TYR A 57 -21.18 -8.21 10.79
N PRO A 58 -20.07 -8.93 10.53
CA PRO A 58 -18.79 -8.51 9.93
C PRO A 58 -18.67 -8.84 8.43
N GLY A 59 -19.57 -8.33 7.59
CA GLY A 59 -19.69 -8.73 6.18
C GLY A 59 -18.80 -7.98 5.18
N ALA A 60 -18.09 -6.93 5.59
CA ALA A 60 -17.05 -6.32 4.76
C ALA A 60 -15.84 -7.28 4.67
N GLN A 61 -15.30 -7.46 3.46
CA GLN A 61 -14.16 -8.33 3.22
C GLN A 61 -12.94 -7.48 2.85
N PHE A 62 -11.85 -7.68 3.58
CA PHE A 62 -10.61 -6.92 3.41
C PHE A 62 -9.60 -7.79 2.63
N TYR A 63 -8.85 -7.20 1.72
CA TYR A 63 -7.83 -7.89 0.92
C TYR A 63 -6.51 -7.10 0.95
N PRO A 64 -5.76 -7.12 2.08
CA PRO A 64 -4.49 -6.43 2.18
C PRO A 64 -3.36 -7.21 1.48
N SER A 65 -2.45 -6.48 0.85
CA SER A 65 -1.19 -6.97 0.29
C SER A 65 -0.08 -6.00 0.60
N CYS A 66 1.13 -6.50 0.88
CA CYS A 66 2.23 -5.67 1.36
C CYS A 66 3.53 -5.90 0.63
N ILE A 67 4.26 -4.80 0.43
CA ILE A 67 5.48 -4.76 -0.36
C ILE A 67 6.51 -3.94 0.42
N GLN A 68 7.72 -4.48 0.57
CA GLN A 68 8.87 -3.75 1.12
C GLN A 68 9.64 -3.07 0.01
N PHE A 69 10.00 -1.81 0.21
CA PHE A 69 10.76 -1.04 -0.76
C PHE A 69 11.60 0.04 -0.09
N GLU A 70 12.63 0.50 -0.78
CA GLU A 70 13.46 1.63 -0.38
C GLU A 70 13.00 2.87 -1.17
N ILE A 71 12.70 3.95 -0.45
CA ILE A 71 12.47 5.26 -1.05
C ILE A 71 13.80 5.99 -1.11
N THR A 72 14.18 6.40 -2.32
CA THR A 72 15.30 7.31 -2.57
C THR A 72 14.77 8.70 -2.94
N GLY A 73 15.54 9.76 -2.67
CA GLY A 73 15.16 11.12 -3.06
C GLY A 73 15.77 12.17 -2.12
N SER A 74 15.19 13.37 -2.14
CA SER A 74 15.61 14.49 -1.29
C SER A 74 14.49 15.00 -0.37
N GLY A 75 13.40 14.25 -0.23
CA GLY A 75 12.32 14.57 0.69
C GLY A 75 12.80 14.59 2.14
N THR A 76 12.11 15.35 2.98
CA THR A 76 12.44 15.50 4.41
C THR A 76 11.20 15.43 5.31
N ALA A 77 10.01 15.26 4.73
CA ALA A 77 8.76 15.21 5.47
C ALA A 77 8.52 13.79 5.97
N LEU A 78 8.03 13.71 7.20
CA LEU A 78 7.44 12.50 7.78
C LEU A 78 6.03 12.87 8.26
N PRO A 79 5.05 11.96 8.17
CA PRO A 79 3.73 12.17 8.74
C PRO A 79 3.83 12.45 10.25
N ASN A 80 2.97 13.32 10.76
CA ASN A 80 2.89 13.60 12.19
C ASN A 80 2.12 12.49 12.91
N ASP A 81 2.16 12.47 14.25
CA ASP A 81 1.42 11.46 15.04
C ASP A 81 -0.09 11.43 14.71
N SER A 82 -0.68 12.55 14.29
CA SER A 82 -2.09 12.64 13.87
C SER A 82 -2.39 11.92 12.56
N ASP A 83 -1.38 11.69 11.73
CA ASP A 83 -1.51 11.03 10.42
C ASP A 83 -1.27 9.51 10.53
N LEU A 84 -0.79 9.06 11.69
CA LEU A 84 -0.37 7.68 11.93
C LEU A 84 -1.47 6.87 12.62
N VAL A 85 -1.68 5.66 12.11
CA VAL A 85 -2.59 4.66 12.68
C VAL A 85 -1.92 3.28 12.75
N SER A 86 -2.50 2.34 13.49
CA SER A 86 -2.01 0.96 13.59
C SER A 86 -3.02 -0.04 13.02
N PHE A 87 -2.53 -1.13 12.43
CA PHE A 87 -3.34 -2.32 12.15
C PHE A 87 -2.87 -3.48 13.04
N PRO A 88 -3.76 -4.11 13.85
CA PRO A 88 -5.16 -3.73 14.11
C PRO A 88 -5.30 -2.38 14.85
N GLY A 89 -6.45 -1.71 14.68
CA GLY A 89 -6.80 -0.46 15.39
C GLY A 89 -7.42 0.63 14.51
N ALA A 90 -6.94 0.78 13.27
CA ALA A 90 -7.35 1.85 12.37
C ALA A 90 -8.79 1.74 11.86
N TYR A 91 -9.36 0.52 11.83
CA TYR A 91 -10.75 0.26 11.45
C TYR A 91 -11.55 -0.25 12.66
N SER A 92 -12.78 0.23 12.78
CA SER A 92 -13.76 -0.18 13.79
C SER A 92 -14.97 -0.87 13.15
N PRO A 93 -15.62 -1.84 13.83
CA PRO A 93 -16.92 -2.39 13.43
C PRO A 93 -18.02 -1.36 13.19
N THR A 94 -17.89 -0.18 13.79
CA THR A 94 -18.87 0.91 13.69
C THR A 94 -18.52 1.96 12.64
N ASP A 95 -17.39 1.83 11.95
CA ASP A 95 -17.05 2.79 10.90
C ASP A 95 -18.09 2.72 9.78
N PRO A 96 -18.59 3.87 9.30
CA PRO A 96 -19.66 3.89 8.29
C PRO A 96 -19.22 3.29 6.95
N GLY A 97 -17.91 3.20 6.70
CA GLY A 97 -17.33 2.48 5.55
C GLY A 97 -17.20 0.97 5.75
N VAL A 98 -17.14 0.50 7.01
CA VAL A 98 -17.00 -0.93 7.35
C VAL A 98 -18.36 -1.61 7.47
N LYS A 99 -19.31 -0.97 8.16
CA LYS A 99 -20.72 -1.37 8.14
C LYS A 99 -21.48 -0.44 7.20
N TYR A 100 -21.57 -0.84 5.94
CA TYR A 100 -22.07 -0.02 4.84
C TYR A 100 -23.09 -0.78 3.99
N ASN A 101 -24.20 -0.15 3.63
CA ASN A 101 -25.16 -0.74 2.69
C ASN A 101 -24.93 -0.16 1.28
N PRO A 102 -24.31 -0.91 0.34
CA PRO A 102 -24.06 -0.41 -1.02
C PRO A 102 -25.30 -0.39 -1.91
N TYR A 103 -26.44 -0.91 -1.46
CA TYR A 103 -27.64 -1.11 -2.29
C TYR A 103 -28.69 -0.01 -2.17
N VAL A 104 -28.44 1.06 -1.41
CA VAL A 104 -29.41 2.14 -1.16
C VAL A 104 -29.16 3.41 -1.99
N GLY A 105 -28.41 3.31 -3.09
CA GLY A 105 -28.25 4.41 -4.05
C GLY A 105 -27.39 5.58 -3.57
N ALA A 106 -26.40 5.33 -2.71
CA ALA A 106 -25.46 6.36 -2.29
C ALA A 106 -24.65 6.89 -3.48
N THR A 107 -24.31 8.18 -3.45
CA THR A 107 -23.43 8.82 -4.45
C THR A 107 -21.99 8.97 -3.95
N THR A 108 -21.76 8.74 -2.66
CA THR A 108 -20.45 8.80 -2.01
C THR A 108 -20.27 7.61 -1.06
N TYR A 109 -19.02 7.28 -0.77
CA TYR A 109 -18.65 6.22 0.16
C TYR A 109 -17.67 6.77 1.21
N PRO A 110 -17.97 6.66 2.52
CA PRO A 110 -17.06 7.09 3.56
C PRO A 110 -15.93 6.06 3.71
N ILE A 111 -14.81 6.31 3.03
CA ILE A 111 -13.64 5.43 3.06
C ILE A 111 -13.10 5.36 4.51
N PRO A 112 -12.87 4.15 5.07
CA PRO A 112 -12.39 4.01 6.44
C PRO A 112 -10.91 4.40 6.60
N GLY A 113 -10.48 4.63 7.85
CA GLY A 113 -9.11 4.99 8.20
C GLY A 113 -8.82 6.49 8.20
N PRO A 114 -7.55 6.90 8.36
CA PRO A 114 -7.16 8.31 8.43
C PRO A 114 -7.36 9.01 7.07
N PRO A 115 -7.36 10.35 7.02
CA PRO A 115 -7.29 11.07 5.75
C PRO A 115 -6.02 10.75 4.96
N VAL A 116 -6.02 11.00 3.65
CA VAL A 116 -4.80 10.98 2.84
C VAL A 116 -3.85 12.05 3.39
N TRP A 117 -2.62 11.64 3.67
CA TRP A 117 -1.55 12.53 4.12
C TRP A 117 -1.24 13.56 3.05
N ASP A 118 -1.20 14.83 3.45
CA ASP A 118 -0.98 15.98 2.55
C ASP A 118 0.50 16.15 2.14
N GLY A 119 1.38 15.28 2.64
CA GLY A 119 2.82 15.36 2.44
C GLY A 119 3.51 16.33 3.41
N ALA A 120 2.78 17.04 4.27
CA ALA A 120 3.35 17.97 5.22
C ALA A 120 3.72 17.27 6.53
N GLY A 121 4.76 17.77 7.19
CA GLY A 121 5.19 17.27 8.48
C GLY A 121 6.65 17.56 8.74
N SER A 122 7.02 17.56 10.02
CA SER A 122 8.39 17.85 10.43
C SER A 122 9.12 16.54 10.60
N GLY A 123 9.91 16.15 9.59
CA GLY A 123 10.98 15.19 9.84
C GLY A 123 11.98 15.88 10.77
N THR A 124 11.97 15.53 12.06
CA THR A 124 13.13 15.78 12.91
C THR A 124 14.24 14.89 12.42
N GLY A 125 14.91 15.32 11.35
CA GLY A 125 16.23 14.81 11.02
C GLY A 125 17.04 14.92 12.30
N ASN A 126 17.66 13.82 12.72
CA ASN A 126 18.68 13.83 13.75
C ASN A 126 19.88 14.63 13.20
N GLY A 127 19.74 15.95 13.20
CA GLY A 127 20.73 16.90 12.75
C GLY A 127 21.87 16.93 13.76
N GLY A 128 22.89 16.11 13.50
CA GLY A 128 24.21 16.38 14.03
C GLY A 128 24.62 17.77 13.55
N SER A 129 24.91 18.68 14.49
CA SER A 129 25.42 20.02 14.25
C SER A 129 26.70 19.97 13.43
N GLY A 130 26.59 20.06 12.11
CA GLY A 130 27.67 20.33 11.19
C GLY A 130 27.58 21.79 10.75
N SER A 131 28.40 22.65 11.38
CA SER A 131 28.58 24.05 11.00
C SER A 131 29.05 24.17 9.53
N PRO A 132 28.67 25.23 8.78
CA PRO A 132 28.98 25.31 7.36
C PRO A 132 30.45 25.71 7.17
N VAL A 133 31.25 24.84 6.57
CA VAL A 133 32.55 25.21 6.00
C VAL A 133 32.39 25.40 4.49
N SER A 134 32.52 26.66 4.07
CA SER A 134 32.72 27.03 2.68
C SER A 134 34.07 26.51 2.20
N SER A 135 34.11 25.82 1.05
CA SER A 135 35.31 25.81 0.22
C SER A 135 34.96 25.59 -1.25
N THR A 136 35.74 26.31 -2.05
CA THR A 136 35.58 26.71 -3.44
C THR A 136 35.67 25.56 -4.45
N ALA A 137 34.93 25.69 -5.54
CA ALA A 137 34.95 24.81 -6.71
C ALA A 137 36.32 24.72 -7.39
N ILE A 138 36.66 23.53 -7.93
CA ILE A 138 37.52 23.36 -9.11
C ILE A 138 36.99 22.20 -9.95
N ALA A 139 36.91 22.41 -11.26
CA ALA A 139 36.32 21.53 -12.26
C ALA A 139 37.32 20.51 -12.86
N SER A 140 36.71 19.45 -13.41
CA SER A 140 37.10 18.65 -14.59
C SER A 140 38.28 17.68 -14.52
N SER A 141 37.98 16.39 -14.73
CA SER A 141 38.60 15.61 -15.80
C SER A 141 37.70 14.46 -16.28
N THR A 142 37.79 14.24 -17.60
CA THR A 142 37.14 13.25 -18.46
C THR A 142 37.64 11.82 -18.24
N ALA A 143 36.74 10.82 -18.36
CA ALA A 143 37.04 9.55 -19.04
C ALA A 143 35.76 8.78 -19.37
N VAL A 144 35.75 8.22 -20.59
CA VAL A 144 34.71 7.42 -21.23
C VAL A 144 35.17 5.95 -21.26
N ALA A 145 34.27 4.99 -20.99
CA ALA A 145 34.20 3.64 -21.59
C ALA A 145 33.05 2.87 -20.90
N SER A 146 31.94 2.52 -21.57
CA SER A 146 31.75 1.39 -22.50
C SER A 146 32.14 0.01 -21.95
N SER A 147 31.13 -0.81 -21.65
CA SER A 147 31.18 -2.28 -21.79
C SER A 147 29.75 -2.84 -21.95
N THR A 148 29.46 -3.29 -23.18
CA THR A 148 29.14 -4.68 -23.57
C THR A 148 27.76 -5.20 -23.17
N ALA A 149 26.93 -5.35 -24.21
CA ALA A 149 25.78 -6.23 -24.25
C ALA A 149 26.19 -7.71 -24.08
N VAL A 150 25.32 -8.50 -23.44
CA VAL A 150 25.21 -9.93 -23.72
C VAL A 150 23.73 -10.30 -23.71
N ALA A 151 23.32 -10.97 -24.78
CA ALA A 151 21.98 -11.46 -25.03
C ALA A 151 21.83 -12.93 -24.60
N SER A 152 20.56 -13.36 -24.50
CA SER A 152 20.06 -14.74 -24.70
C SER A 152 20.35 -15.71 -23.54
N SER A 153 19.50 -16.70 -23.19
CA SER A 153 18.54 -17.47 -24.00
C SER A 153 17.50 -18.19 -23.13
N THR A 154 16.29 -18.30 -23.68
CA THR A 154 15.30 -19.40 -23.61
C THR A 154 15.59 -20.65 -22.77
N SER A 155 14.57 -21.12 -22.05
CA SER A 155 14.13 -22.53 -22.09
C SER A 155 12.68 -22.67 -21.63
N ALA A 156 11.96 -23.55 -22.33
CA ALA A 156 10.52 -23.69 -22.38
C ALA A 156 9.95 -24.67 -21.34
N ALA A 157 8.62 -24.64 -21.27
CA ALA A 157 7.69 -25.42 -20.48
C ALA A 157 7.86 -26.95 -20.51
N SER A 158 7.32 -27.67 -19.51
CA SER A 158 6.00 -28.34 -19.62
C SER A 158 5.71 -29.38 -18.51
N SER A 159 4.50 -29.31 -17.96
CA SER A 159 3.56 -30.38 -17.54
C SER A 159 4.00 -31.59 -16.70
N THR A 160 3.23 -31.90 -15.65
CA THR A 160 2.44 -33.15 -15.52
C THR A 160 1.51 -33.09 -14.30
N ALA A 161 0.44 -33.89 -14.37
CA ALA A 161 -0.82 -33.69 -13.67
C ALA A 161 -1.02 -34.59 -12.41
N SER A 162 -1.90 -34.10 -11.53
CA SER A 162 -2.99 -34.77 -10.80
C SER A 162 -2.79 -36.06 -9.97
N ALA A 163 -3.15 -35.99 -8.68
CA ALA A 163 -4.09 -36.86 -7.93
C ALA A 163 -3.89 -36.59 -6.42
N SER A 164 -4.84 -35.97 -5.70
CA SER A 164 -6.01 -36.55 -5.03
C SER A 164 -5.69 -37.64 -3.99
N SER A 165 -5.71 -37.24 -2.70
CA SER A 165 -6.07 -38.12 -1.59
C SER A 165 -6.72 -37.31 -0.48
N THR A 166 -7.93 -37.72 -0.15
CA THR A 166 -8.77 -37.29 0.95
C THR A 166 -8.20 -37.74 2.29
N GLU A 167 -7.97 -36.82 3.22
CA GLU A 167 -7.91 -37.13 4.65
C GLU A 167 -8.74 -36.11 5.43
N ALA A 168 -9.67 -36.66 6.23
CA ALA A 168 -10.52 -35.95 7.15
C ALA A 168 -9.70 -35.52 8.38
N VAL A 169 -9.68 -34.22 8.68
CA VAL A 169 -9.10 -33.71 9.92
C VAL A 169 -10.19 -33.12 10.80
N SER A 170 -10.23 -33.71 12.00
CA SER A 170 -11.03 -33.42 13.17
C SER A 170 -11.12 -31.92 13.49
N SER A 171 -12.33 -31.48 13.82
CA SER A 171 -12.67 -30.13 14.26
C SER A 171 -11.96 -29.77 15.57
N THR A 172 -10.85 -29.04 15.45
CA THR A 172 -10.37 -28.18 16.53
C THR A 172 -10.66 -26.75 16.09
N ALA A 173 -11.34 -25.98 16.93
CA ALA A 173 -11.70 -24.60 16.65
C ALA A 173 -10.48 -23.82 16.14
N VAL A 174 -10.50 -23.49 14.85
CA VAL A 174 -9.54 -22.55 14.27
C VAL A 174 -9.86 -21.21 14.90
N ALA A 175 -9.04 -20.79 15.85
CA ALA A 175 -8.97 -19.41 16.26
C ALA A 175 -8.93 -18.60 14.97
N SER A 176 -9.93 -17.73 14.77
CA SER A 176 -10.03 -16.77 13.68
C SER A 176 -8.63 -16.46 13.18
N ASP A 177 -8.26 -17.00 12.02
CA ASP A 177 -7.02 -16.65 11.36
C ASP A 177 -7.12 -15.14 11.22
N ARG A 178 -6.42 -14.44 12.13
CA ARG A 178 -6.44 -13.00 12.18
C ARG A 178 -5.69 -12.65 10.94
N GLN A 179 -6.43 -12.41 9.86
CA GLN A 179 -6.05 -11.65 8.68
C GLN A 179 -4.69 -11.05 8.91
N ARG A 180 -3.61 -11.78 8.58
CA ARG A 180 -2.28 -11.47 9.12
C ARG A 180 -2.01 -10.03 8.76
N PRO A 181 -2.06 -9.10 9.72
CA PRO A 181 -1.79 -7.73 9.39
C PRO A 181 -0.30 -7.78 9.04
N CYS A 182 0.03 -7.37 7.82
CA CYS A 182 1.13 -6.44 7.80
C CYS A 182 0.74 -5.31 8.77
#